data_AF-A0A4D6XCG8-F1
#
_entry.id   AF-A0A4D6XCG8-F1
#
_cell.length_a   1.000
_cell.length_b   1.000
_cell.length_c   1.000
_cell.angle_alpha   90.00
_cell.angle_beta   90.00
_cell.angle_gamma   90.00
#
_symmetry.space_group_name_H-M   'P 1'
#
loop_
_entity.id
_entity.type
_entity.pdbx_description
1 polymer ?
#
loop_
_entity_poly.entity_id
_entity_poly.type
_entity_poly.pdbx_seq_one_letter_code
_entity_poly.pdbx_strand_id
1 'polypeptide(L)'
;MLNDYGKSLFKPWCSVQNVVWGLALVFLAGLAIRTFQMDSDEIAAWVQAIGSVVAIVAATFIAGSQARREQARSERADAVALEALIVLAERSAHAVKRLHEKQRPNHRSGEDVAYVTACYESFVKIDLLTLPSIAALEQVMIIRSNLEVALQQAELAQQLLHPPAQLDAHNLVQAAYIVLAGAELNLKLLRAHG
;
A
#
# COMPACT_ATOMS: atom_id res chain seq x y z
N MET A 1 24.77 -26.59 21.33
CA MET A 1 25.00 -25.19 20.97
C MET A 1 23.64 -24.51 20.85
N LEU A 2 23.12 -23.92 21.93
CA LEU A 2 21.89 -23.15 21.87
C LEU A 2 22.21 -21.77 21.29
N ASN A 3 21.59 -21.50 20.15
CA ASN A 3 21.54 -20.29 19.34
C ASN A 3 21.74 -18.98 20.16
N ASP A 4 22.70 -18.15 19.76
CA ASP A 4 23.04 -16.87 20.40
C ASP A 4 21.86 -15.90 20.51
N TYR A 5 20.81 -16.09 19.69
CA TYR A 5 19.54 -15.37 19.78
C TYR A 5 18.76 -15.63 21.08
N GLY A 6 18.95 -16.78 21.74
CA GLY A 6 18.32 -17.07 23.03
C GLY A 6 18.98 -16.33 24.19
N LYS A 7 20.30 -16.14 24.14
CA LYS A 7 21.06 -15.44 25.19
C LYS A 7 20.83 -13.92 25.19
N SER A 8 20.49 -13.33 24.03
CA SER A 8 20.20 -11.89 23.93
C SER A 8 18.86 -11.50 24.55
N LEU A 9 17.87 -12.40 24.57
CA LEU A 9 16.55 -12.17 25.19
C LEU A 9 16.60 -12.11 26.73
N PHE A 10 17.52 -12.83 27.38
CA PHE A 10 17.70 -12.79 28.85
C PHE A 10 18.66 -11.70 29.33
N LYS A 11 19.42 -11.08 28.42
CA LYS A 11 20.37 -10.01 28.73
C LYS A 11 19.76 -8.78 29.45
N PRO A 12 18.54 -8.32 29.13
CA PRO A 12 17.92 -7.23 29.90
C PRO A 12 17.53 -7.67 31.32
N TRP A 13 17.15 -8.93 31.54
CA TRP A 13 16.70 -9.42 32.85
C TRP A 13 17.87 -9.76 33.79
N CYS A 14 19.01 -10.19 33.26
CA CYS A 14 20.24 -10.46 34.04
C CYS A 14 21.20 -9.25 34.10
N SER A 15 20.76 -8.04 33.77
CA SER A 15 21.55 -6.84 34.07
C SER A 15 21.69 -6.72 35.58
N VAL A 16 22.93 -6.61 36.07
CA VAL A 16 23.25 -6.45 37.51
C VAL A 16 22.40 -5.34 38.13
N GLN A 17 22.16 -4.27 37.37
CA GLN A 17 21.33 -3.15 37.78
C GLN A 17 19.87 -3.57 38.04
N ASN A 18 19.24 -4.34 37.14
CA ASN A 18 17.85 -4.79 37.30
C ASN A 18 17.69 -5.78 38.46
N VAL A 19 18.70 -6.63 38.70
CA VAL A 19 18.72 -7.54 39.85
C VAL A 19 18.82 -6.77 41.17
N VAL A 20 19.68 -5.75 41.23
CA VAL A 20 19.82 -4.87 42.41
C VAL A 20 18.53 -4.09 42.67
N TRP A 21 17.90 -3.53 41.63
CA TRP A 21 16.61 -2.85 41.77
C TRP A 21 15.51 -3.81 42.25
N GLY A 22 15.45 -5.03 41.70
CA GLY A 22 14.48 -6.03 42.12
C GLY A 22 14.63 -6.43 43.59
N LEU A 23 15.87 -6.71 44.02
CA LEU A 23 16.16 -7.05 45.43
C LEU A 23 15.87 -5.88 46.38
N ALA A 24 16.19 -4.65 45.99
CA ALA A 24 15.88 -3.46 46.78
C ALA A 24 14.36 -3.26 46.94
N LEU A 25 13.58 -3.50 45.88
CA LEU A 25 12.12 -3.40 45.89
C LEU A 25 11.48 -4.48 46.78
N VAL A 26 11.97 -5.72 46.69
CA VAL A 26 11.54 -6.83 47.56
C VAL A 26 11.87 -6.53 49.03
N PHE A 27 13.07 -6.00 49.30
CA PHE A 27 13.47 -5.62 50.65
C PHE A 27 12.59 -4.49 51.22
N LEU A 28 12.33 -3.44 50.45
CA LEU A 28 11.44 -2.35 50.86
C LEU A 28 10.00 -2.82 51.07
N ALA A 29 9.49 -3.70 50.20
CA ALA A 29 8.17 -4.29 50.35
C ALA A 29 8.07 -5.15 51.62
N GLY A 30 9.07 -6.00 51.87
CA GLY A 30 9.14 -6.81 53.09
C GLY A 30 9.26 -5.97 54.36
N LEU A 31 10.01 -4.86 54.30
CA LEU A 31 10.13 -3.92 55.41
C LEU A 31 8.78 -3.24 55.67
N ALA A 32 8.11 -2.72 54.63
CA ALA A 32 6.79 -2.09 54.74
C ALA A 32 5.72 -3.04 55.33
N ILE A 33 5.65 -4.28 54.86
CA ILE A 33 4.71 -5.29 55.40
C ILE A 33 4.95 -5.49 56.90
N ARG A 34 6.21 -5.57 57.31
CA ARG A 34 6.58 -5.74 58.72
C ARG A 34 6.26 -4.51 59.58
N THR A 35 6.48 -3.30 59.07
CA THR A 35 6.18 -2.07 59.83
C THR A 35 4.69 -1.81 59.97
N PHE A 36 3.89 -2.15 58.97
CA PHE A 36 2.45 -1.86 58.94
C PHE A 36 1.57 -3.00 59.44
N GLN A 37 2.12 -4.17 59.81
CA GLN A 37 1.37 -5.36 60.25
C GLN A 37 0.18 -5.69 59.34
N MET A 38 0.37 -5.58 58.03
CA MET A 38 -0.70 -5.82 57.06
C MET A 38 -1.15 -7.28 57.10
N ASP A 39 -2.46 -7.49 57.12
CA ASP A 39 -3.05 -8.83 57.09
C ASP A 39 -2.90 -9.45 55.70
N SER A 40 -2.91 -10.78 55.62
CA SER A 40 -2.56 -11.51 54.38
C SER A 40 -3.52 -11.16 53.22
N ASP A 41 -4.80 -10.90 53.54
CA ASP A 41 -5.83 -10.51 52.59
C ASP A 41 -5.61 -9.09 52.04
N GLU A 42 -5.08 -8.19 52.86
CA GLU A 42 -4.84 -6.79 52.51
C GLU A 42 -3.65 -6.66 51.54
N ILE A 43 -2.61 -7.48 51.76
CA ILE A 43 -1.45 -7.60 50.85
C ILE A 43 -1.90 -8.16 49.50
N ALA A 44 -2.74 -9.19 49.48
CA ALA A 44 -3.24 -9.79 48.24
C ALA A 44 -4.05 -8.79 47.41
N ALA A 45 -4.92 -7.99 48.05
CA ALA A 45 -5.69 -6.94 47.40
C ALA A 45 -4.79 -5.85 46.78
N TRP A 46 -3.72 -5.46 47.47
CA TRP A 46 -2.74 -4.48 46.98
C TRP A 46 -1.96 -5.00 45.77
N VAL A 47 -1.47 -6.25 45.84
CA VAL A 47 -0.75 -6.89 44.73
C VAL A 47 -1.65 -7.00 43.50
N GLN A 48 -2.92 -7.36 43.70
CA GLN A 48 -3.89 -7.44 42.61
C GLN A 48 -4.16 -6.07 41.98
N ALA A 49 -4.32 -5.02 42.78
CA ALA A 49 -4.54 -3.66 42.29
C ALA A 49 -3.34 -3.18 41.45
N ILE A 50 -2.11 -3.33 41.94
CA ILE A 50 -0.90 -2.99 41.20
C ILE A 50 -0.81 -3.83 39.91
N GLY A 51 -1.05 -5.13 40.01
CA GLY A 51 -1.02 -6.04 38.86
C GLY A 51 -1.99 -5.62 37.76
N SER A 52 -3.20 -5.18 38.13
CA SER A 52 -4.20 -4.68 37.17
C SER A 52 -3.75 -3.40 36.46
N VAL A 53 -3.15 -2.45 37.18
CA VAL A 53 -2.64 -1.20 36.61
C VAL A 53 -1.47 -1.48 35.66
N VAL A 54 -0.53 -2.33 36.07
CA VAL A 54 0.61 -2.74 35.23
C VAL A 54 0.14 -3.45 33.96
N ALA A 55 -0.87 -4.32 34.06
CA ALA A 55 -1.45 -5.00 32.91
C ALA A 55 -2.08 -4.02 31.91
N ILE A 56 -2.83 -3.01 32.38
CA ILE A 56 -3.42 -1.98 31.53
C ILE A 56 -2.33 -1.16 30.82
N VAL A 57 -1.27 -0.77 31.53
CA VAL A 57 -0.16 -0.02 30.95
C VAL A 57 0.58 -0.86 29.90
N ALA A 58 0.87 -2.12 30.19
CA ALA A 58 1.52 -3.04 29.26
C ALA A 58 0.66 -3.25 28.00
N ALA A 59 -0.65 -3.45 28.15
CA ALA A 59 -1.58 -3.58 27.04
C ALA A 59 -1.58 -2.32 26.14
N THR A 60 -1.61 -1.13 26.75
CA THR A 60 -1.57 0.14 26.01
C THR A 60 -0.28 0.31 25.22
N PHE A 61 0.87 -0.05 25.82
CA PHE A 61 2.16 0.01 25.14
C PHE A 61 2.24 -0.97 23.96
N ILE A 62 1.75 -2.20 24.15
CA ILE A 62 1.70 -3.22 23.10
C ILE A 62 0.79 -2.77 21.97
N ALA A 63 -0.42 -2.28 22.27
CA ALA A 63 -1.36 -1.75 21.28
C ALA A 63 -0.74 -0.60 20.47
N GLY A 64 -0.07 0.36 21.12
CA GLY A 64 0.63 1.45 20.43
C GLY A 64 1.81 0.98 19.57
N SER A 65 2.46 -0.13 19.93
CA SER A 65 3.51 -0.74 19.09
C SER A 65 2.94 -1.48 17.88
N GLN A 66 1.77 -2.10 18.02
CA GLN A 66 1.06 -2.80 16.95
C GLN A 66 0.49 -1.80 15.94
N ALA A 67 -0.17 -0.74 16.40
CA ALA A 67 -0.71 0.32 15.54
C ALA A 67 0.36 0.93 14.63
N ARG A 68 1.55 1.22 15.17
CA ARG A 68 2.68 1.74 14.38
C ARG A 68 3.19 0.76 13.33
N ARG A 69 3.20 -0.55 13.63
CA ARG A 69 3.61 -1.59 12.69
C ARG A 69 2.58 -1.80 11.59
N GLU A 70 1.30 -1.69 11.92
CA GLU A 70 0.21 -1.80 10.96
C GLU A 70 0.18 -0.60 10.02
N GLN A 71 0.36 0.61 10.55
CA GLN A 71 0.49 1.81 9.75
C GLN A 71 1.67 1.73 8.77
N ALA A 72 2.85 1.32 9.24
CA ALA A 72 4.02 1.11 8.37
C ALA A 72 3.82 -0.01 7.33
N ARG A 73 2.92 -0.98 7.57
CA ARG A 73 2.55 -2.00 6.57
C ARG A 73 1.59 -1.44 5.53
N SER A 74 0.60 -0.65 5.96
CA SER A 74 -0.34 0.03 5.06
C SER A 74 0.41 0.95 4.10
N GLU A 75 1.28 1.82 4.61
CA GLU A 75 2.06 2.75 3.78
C GLU A 75 2.91 2.01 2.72
N ARG A 76 3.48 0.86 3.09
CA ARG A 76 4.22 0.02 2.13
C ARG A 76 3.31 -0.63 1.09
N ALA A 77 2.13 -1.11 1.51
CA ALA A 77 1.16 -1.68 0.59
C ALA A 77 0.68 -0.62 -0.42
N ASP A 78 0.42 0.60 0.07
CA ASP A 78 -0.01 1.75 -0.74
C ASP A 78 1.07 2.14 -1.76
N ALA A 79 2.34 2.20 -1.33
CA ALA A 79 3.46 2.47 -2.22
C ALA A 79 3.63 1.40 -3.32
N VAL A 80 3.49 0.12 -2.97
CA VAL A 80 3.56 -1.00 -3.93
C VAL A 80 2.39 -0.96 -4.91
N ALA A 81 1.18 -0.66 -4.42
CA ALA A 81 0.00 -0.52 -5.26
C ALA A 81 0.19 0.63 -6.27
N LEU A 82 0.68 1.78 -5.81
CA LEU A 82 0.93 2.93 -6.68
C LEU A 82 1.99 2.64 -7.74
N GLU A 83 3.07 1.93 -7.38
CA GLU A 83 4.09 1.52 -8.35
C GLU A 83 3.51 0.59 -9.42
N ALA A 84 2.68 -0.38 -9.03
CA ALA A 84 2.01 -1.27 -9.98
C ALA A 84 1.09 -0.49 -10.94
N LEU A 85 0.36 0.52 -10.42
CA LEU A 85 -0.47 1.40 -11.25
C LEU A 85 0.35 2.20 -12.26
N ILE A 86 1.50 2.74 -11.85
CA ILE A 86 2.40 3.48 -12.75
C ILE A 86 2.89 2.58 -13.89
N VAL A 87 3.35 1.36 -13.57
CA VAL A 87 3.83 0.40 -14.58
C VAL A 87 2.71 0.02 -15.56
N LEU A 88 1.49 -0.19 -15.06
CA LEU A 88 0.33 -0.47 -15.91
C LEU A 88 -0.06 0.73 -16.78
N ALA A 89 0.01 1.94 -16.24
CA ALA A 89 -0.27 3.17 -16.97
C ALA A 89 0.74 3.40 -18.10
N GLU A 90 2.04 3.26 -17.81
CA GLU A 90 3.12 3.39 -18.78
C GLU A 90 2.98 2.36 -19.92
N ARG A 91 2.71 1.10 -19.56
CA ARG A 91 2.44 0.03 -20.53
C ARG A 91 1.24 0.36 -21.43
N SER A 92 0.20 0.96 -20.86
CA SER A 92 -1.03 1.33 -21.56
C SER A 92 -0.81 2.51 -22.51
N ALA A 93 -0.09 3.55 -22.06
CA ALA A 93 0.31 4.67 -22.90
C ALA A 93 1.16 4.18 -24.08
N HIS A 94 2.12 3.29 -23.84
CA HIS A 94 2.91 2.67 -24.90
C HIS A 94 2.07 1.83 -25.88
N ALA A 95 1.08 1.10 -25.40
CA ALA A 95 0.17 0.33 -26.24
C ALA A 95 -0.60 1.24 -27.21
N VAL A 96 -1.18 2.33 -26.70
CA VAL A 96 -1.95 3.28 -27.52
C VAL A 96 -1.03 4.07 -28.46
N LYS A 97 0.17 4.43 -28.01
CA LYS A 97 1.18 5.06 -28.87
C LYS A 97 1.55 4.18 -30.04
N ARG A 98 1.83 2.89 -29.80
CA ARG A 98 2.12 1.91 -30.85
C ARG A 98 0.97 1.77 -31.83
N LEU A 99 -0.26 1.72 -31.31
CA LEU A 99 -1.48 1.65 -32.12
C LEU A 99 -1.61 2.85 -33.06
N HIS A 100 -1.23 4.05 -32.59
CA HIS A 100 -1.16 5.27 -33.40
C HIS A 100 -0.01 5.21 -34.43
N GLU A 101 1.23 4.92 -34.01
CA GLU A 101 2.42 4.99 -34.88
C GLU A 101 2.45 3.97 -36.02
N LYS A 102 1.90 2.76 -35.81
CA LYS A 102 1.88 1.70 -36.84
C LYS A 102 0.72 1.82 -37.83
N GLN A 103 -0.06 2.89 -37.75
CA GLN A 103 -1.28 3.08 -38.54
C GLN A 103 -0.99 3.55 -39.98
N ARG A 104 -0.13 2.83 -40.71
CA ARG A 104 -0.20 2.82 -42.18
C ARG A 104 -1.40 1.93 -42.58
N PRO A 105 -2.26 2.36 -43.51
CA PRO A 105 -3.57 1.76 -43.78
C PRO A 105 -3.57 0.26 -44.15
N ASN A 106 -2.42 -0.34 -44.47
CA ASN A 106 -2.30 -1.76 -44.84
C ASN A 106 -1.58 -2.66 -43.82
N HIS A 107 -1.17 -2.18 -42.64
CA HIS A 107 -0.42 -2.97 -41.64
C HIS A 107 -0.89 -2.73 -40.19
N ARG A 108 -2.19 -2.57 -39.98
CA ARG A 108 -2.75 -2.72 -38.62
C ARG A 108 -2.71 -4.19 -38.23
N SER A 109 -1.78 -4.55 -37.35
CA SER A 109 -1.76 -5.88 -36.74
C SER A 109 -2.88 -5.93 -35.71
N GLY A 110 -3.82 -6.87 -35.83
CA GLY A 110 -4.81 -7.14 -34.76
C GLY A 110 -4.16 -7.39 -33.39
N GLU A 111 -2.85 -7.69 -33.38
CA GLU A 111 -2.00 -7.74 -32.21
C GLU A 111 -1.93 -6.42 -31.42
N ASP A 112 -1.83 -5.25 -32.07
CA ASP A 112 -1.72 -3.96 -31.36
C ASP A 112 -3.06 -3.61 -30.66
N VAL A 113 -4.18 -3.91 -31.33
CA VAL A 113 -5.52 -3.78 -30.72
C VAL A 113 -5.68 -4.75 -29.55
N ALA A 114 -5.32 -6.02 -29.73
CA ALA A 114 -5.36 -7.02 -28.66
C ALA A 114 -4.49 -6.63 -27.46
N TYR A 115 -3.35 -5.98 -27.70
CA TYR A 115 -2.47 -5.48 -26.64
C TYR A 115 -3.11 -4.33 -25.85
N VAL A 116 -3.79 -3.40 -26.53
CA VAL A 116 -4.58 -2.34 -25.86
C VAL A 116 -5.77 -2.95 -25.10
N THR A 117 -6.45 -3.95 -25.65
CA THR A 117 -7.54 -4.68 -24.97
C THR A 117 -7.04 -5.35 -23.69
N ALA A 118 -5.90 -6.03 -23.73
CA ALA A 118 -5.30 -6.63 -22.55
C ALA A 118 -4.95 -5.59 -21.47
N CYS A 119 -4.51 -4.40 -21.87
CA CYS A 119 -4.28 -3.29 -20.94
C CYS A 119 -5.61 -2.81 -20.33
N TYR A 120 -6.65 -2.61 -21.14
CA TYR A 120 -7.99 -2.25 -20.66
C TYR A 120 -8.53 -3.26 -19.65
N GLU A 121 -8.48 -4.56 -19.96
CA GLU A 121 -8.92 -5.62 -19.04
C GLU A 121 -8.14 -5.63 -17.73
N SER A 122 -6.84 -5.30 -17.78
CA SER A 122 -6.00 -5.20 -16.58
C SER A 122 -6.52 -4.09 -15.66
N PHE A 123 -6.93 -2.94 -16.21
CA PHE A 123 -7.53 -1.85 -15.46
C PHE A 123 -8.96 -2.14 -14.97
N VAL A 124 -9.76 -2.90 -15.72
CA VAL A 124 -11.11 -3.32 -15.31
C VAL A 124 -11.06 -4.25 -14.09
N LYS A 125 -10.01 -5.07 -13.97
CA LYS A 125 -9.82 -6.01 -12.85
C LYS A 125 -9.32 -5.35 -11.57
N ILE A 126 -8.91 -4.08 -11.61
CA ILE A 126 -8.47 -3.36 -10.41
C ILE A 126 -9.69 -3.06 -9.54
N ASP A 127 -9.63 -3.49 -8.27
CA ASP A 127 -10.66 -3.13 -7.30
C ASP A 127 -10.49 -1.67 -6.88
N LEU A 128 -11.43 -0.83 -7.31
CA LEU A 128 -11.43 0.62 -7.07
C LEU A 128 -11.49 0.98 -5.58
N LEU A 129 -12.01 0.08 -4.73
CA LEU A 129 -12.14 0.31 -3.29
C LEU A 129 -10.82 0.07 -2.54
N THR A 130 -9.86 -0.59 -3.18
CA THR A 130 -8.54 -0.90 -2.61
C THR A 130 -7.46 0.11 -2.97
N LEU A 131 -7.81 1.16 -3.70
CA LEU A 131 -6.86 2.16 -4.15
C LEU A 131 -6.40 3.05 -2.99
N PRO A 132 -5.10 3.42 -2.95
CA PRO A 132 -4.50 4.11 -1.81
C PRO A 132 -5.01 5.54 -1.63
N SER A 133 -5.59 6.15 -2.66
CA SER A 133 -6.14 7.50 -2.60
C SER A 133 -7.22 7.74 -3.65
N ILE A 134 -8.06 8.76 -3.40
CA ILE A 134 -9.04 9.26 -4.37
C ILE A 134 -8.34 9.75 -5.64
N ALA A 135 -7.15 10.36 -5.52
CA ALA A 135 -6.39 10.79 -6.67
C ALA A 135 -5.94 9.61 -7.55
N ALA A 136 -5.50 8.49 -6.95
CA ALA A 136 -5.17 7.27 -7.68
C ALA A 136 -6.39 6.67 -8.38
N LEU A 137 -7.56 6.69 -7.71
CA LEU A 137 -8.85 6.30 -8.29
C LEU A 137 -9.19 7.12 -9.54
N GLU A 138 -9.08 8.44 -9.46
CA GLU A 138 -9.35 9.32 -10.60
C GLU A 138 -8.43 9.00 -11.79
N GLN A 139 -7.12 8.80 -11.55
CA GLN A 139 -6.19 8.46 -12.64
C GLN A 139 -6.53 7.10 -13.25
N VAL A 140 -6.89 6.10 -12.46
CA VAL A 140 -7.33 4.78 -12.94
C VAL A 140 -8.58 4.91 -13.81
N MET A 141 -9.55 5.72 -13.41
CA MET A 141 -10.76 5.97 -14.19
C MET A 141 -10.47 6.69 -15.51
N ILE A 142 -9.62 7.72 -15.48
CA ILE A 142 -9.16 8.44 -16.68
C ILE A 142 -8.50 7.46 -17.65
N ILE A 143 -7.59 6.62 -17.16
CA ILE A 143 -6.90 5.63 -17.98
C ILE A 143 -7.88 4.64 -18.61
N ARG A 144 -8.79 4.08 -17.81
CA ARG A 144 -9.81 3.14 -18.30
C ARG A 144 -10.67 3.77 -19.40
N SER A 145 -11.17 4.98 -19.18
CA SER A 145 -12.01 5.68 -20.16
C SER A 145 -11.26 5.97 -21.46
N ASN A 146 -9.99 6.39 -21.39
CA ASN A 146 -9.22 6.71 -22.59
C ASN A 146 -8.75 5.46 -23.36
N LEU A 147 -8.52 4.34 -22.67
CA LEU A 147 -8.29 3.06 -23.31
C LEU A 147 -9.53 2.57 -24.06
N GLU A 148 -10.71 2.73 -23.48
CA GLU A 148 -11.98 2.40 -24.14
C GLU A 148 -12.21 3.25 -25.39
N VAL A 149 -11.98 4.57 -25.30
CA VAL A 149 -12.02 5.46 -26.46
C VAL A 149 -11.02 5.01 -27.52
N ALA A 150 -9.77 4.72 -27.15
CA ALA A 150 -8.77 4.26 -28.10
C ALA A 150 -9.18 2.97 -28.83
N LEU A 151 -9.80 2.02 -28.13
CA LEU A 151 -10.32 0.78 -28.73
C LEU A 151 -11.48 1.03 -29.68
N GLN A 152 -12.47 1.83 -29.28
CA GLN A 152 -13.61 2.18 -30.12
C GLN A 152 -13.17 2.90 -31.40
N GLN A 153 -12.23 3.84 -31.28
CA GLN A 153 -11.68 4.55 -32.44
C GLN A 153 -10.82 3.65 -33.32
N ALA A 154 -10.14 2.66 -32.74
CA ALA A 154 -9.43 1.65 -33.49
C ALA A 154 -10.37 0.83 -34.38
N GLU A 155 -11.48 0.35 -33.81
CA GLU A 155 -12.52 -0.40 -34.53
C GLU A 155 -13.21 0.46 -35.61
N LEU A 156 -13.60 1.69 -35.27
CA LEU A 156 -14.25 2.61 -36.22
C LEU A 156 -13.34 2.90 -37.41
N ALA A 157 -12.06 3.20 -37.18
CA ALA A 157 -11.09 3.42 -38.25
C ALA A 157 -10.89 2.18 -39.15
N GLN A 158 -11.18 0.96 -38.67
CA GLN A 158 -11.14 -0.26 -39.49
C GLN A 158 -12.39 -0.41 -40.37
N GLN A 159 -13.55 0.03 -39.88
CA GLN A 159 -14.82 -0.07 -40.60
C GLN A 159 -14.99 1.03 -41.67
N LEU A 160 -14.35 2.18 -41.47
CA LEU A 160 -14.45 3.33 -42.36
C LEU A 160 -13.65 3.13 -43.64
N LEU A 161 -14.30 3.16 -44.80
CA LEU A 161 -13.68 3.12 -46.14
C LEU A 161 -13.20 4.50 -46.63
N HIS A 162 -13.66 5.59 -45.99
CA HIS A 162 -13.38 6.96 -46.43
C HIS A 162 -12.13 7.55 -45.74
N PRO A 163 -11.13 8.03 -46.50
CA PRO A 163 -9.88 8.57 -45.96
C PRO A 163 -10.00 9.71 -44.91
N PRO A 164 -10.91 10.70 -45.03
CA PRO A 164 -10.99 11.78 -44.03
C PRO A 164 -11.51 11.29 -42.68
N ALA A 165 -12.48 10.37 -42.66
CA ALA A 165 -13.04 9.83 -41.42
C ALA A 165 -12.03 8.91 -40.69
N GLN A 166 -11.12 8.26 -41.44
CA GLN A 166 -10.00 7.51 -40.85
C GLN A 166 -8.98 8.44 -40.16
N LEU A 167 -8.76 9.64 -40.70
CA LEU A 167 -7.85 10.62 -40.13
C LEU A 167 -8.40 11.18 -38.80
N ASP A 168 -9.70 11.46 -38.73
CA ASP A 168 -10.34 11.94 -37.49
C ASP A 168 -10.25 10.89 -36.37
N ALA A 169 -10.58 9.63 -36.67
CA ALA A 169 -10.43 8.53 -35.71
C ALA A 169 -8.97 8.34 -35.26
N HIS A 170 -7.99 8.55 -36.16
CA HIS A 170 -6.57 8.50 -35.84
C HIS A 170 -6.13 9.63 -34.88
N ASN A 171 -6.62 10.85 -35.09
CA ASN A 171 -6.36 11.99 -34.21
C ASN A 171 -6.93 11.75 -32.80
N LEU A 172 -8.07 11.07 -32.70
CA LEU A 172 -8.68 10.72 -31.41
C LEU A 172 -7.86 9.67 -30.64
N VAL A 173 -7.25 8.69 -31.33
CA VAL A 173 -6.31 7.75 -30.70
C VAL A 173 -5.06 8.49 -30.17
N GLN A 174 -4.56 9.48 -30.92
CA GLN A 174 -3.45 10.33 -30.46
C GLN A 174 -3.83 11.16 -29.23
N ALA A 175 -5.03 11.74 -29.22
CA ALA A 175 -5.54 12.49 -28.07
C ALA A 175 -5.64 11.58 -26.83
N ALA A 176 -6.15 10.36 -26.98
CA ALA A 176 -6.21 9.38 -25.91
C ALA A 176 -4.82 9.05 -25.35
N TYR A 177 -3.80 8.90 -26.22
CA TYR A 177 -2.41 8.72 -25.77
C TYR A 177 -1.90 9.90 -24.93
N ILE A 178 -2.15 11.15 -25.34
CA ILE A 178 -1.71 12.33 -24.59
C ILE A 178 -2.33 12.35 -23.18
N VAL A 179 -3.62 12.03 -23.09
CA VAL A 179 -4.32 11.97 -21.79
C VAL A 179 -3.77 10.85 -20.91
N LEU A 180 -3.47 9.68 -21.50
CA LEU A 180 -2.84 8.56 -20.78
C LEU A 180 -1.46 8.91 -20.24
N ALA A 181 -0.62 9.58 -21.03
CA ALA A 181 0.69 10.05 -20.59
C ALA A 181 0.58 11.08 -19.46
N GLY A 182 -0.44 11.95 -19.50
CA GLY A 182 -0.74 12.88 -18.41
C GLY A 182 -1.16 12.16 -17.12
N ALA A 183 -2.02 11.14 -17.22
CA ALA A 183 -2.43 10.35 -16.06
C ALA A 183 -1.27 9.56 -15.44
N GLU A 184 -0.39 9.01 -16.27
CA GLU A 184 0.85 8.37 -15.84
C GLU A 184 1.76 9.36 -15.07
N LEU A 185 1.94 10.58 -15.58
CA LEU A 185 2.72 11.62 -14.91
C LEU A 185 2.11 11.98 -13.55
N ASN A 186 0.78 12.10 -13.47
CA ASN A 186 0.09 12.37 -12.22
C ASN A 186 0.29 11.25 -11.20
N LEU A 187 0.26 9.98 -11.61
CA LEU A 187 0.58 8.85 -10.74
C LEU A 187 2.03 8.91 -10.24
N LYS A 188 2.99 9.26 -11.12
CA LYS A 188 4.40 9.48 -10.74
C LYS A 188 4.56 10.63 -9.75
N LEU A 189 3.79 11.71 -9.90
CA LEU A 189 3.77 12.82 -8.96
C LEU A 189 3.18 12.41 -7.61
N LEU A 190 2.10 11.63 -7.59
CA LEU A 190 1.54 11.09 -6.35
C LEU A 190 2.57 10.25 -5.58
N ARG A 191 3.39 9.47 -6.28
CA ARG A 191 4.48 8.68 -5.66
C ARG A 191 5.58 9.56 -5.08
N ALA A 192 5.80 10.75 -5.65
CA ALA A 192 6.82 11.67 -5.16
C ALA A 192 6.37 12.45 -3.91
N HIS A 193 5.06 12.56 -3.67
CA HIS A 193 4.47 13.37 -2.59
C HIS A 193 3.79 12.55 -1.48
N GLY A 194 3.58 11.25 -1.68
CA GLY A 194 3.10 10.31 -0.66
C GLY A 194 4.25 9.50 -0.06
#